data_AF-A0A0L0FPS7-F1
#
_entry.id   AF-A0A0L0FPS7-F1
#
_cell.length_a   1.000
_cell.length_b   1.000
_cell.length_c   1.000
_cell.angle_alpha   90.00
_cell.angle_beta   90.00
_cell.angle_gamma   90.00
#
_symmetry.space_group_name_H-M   'P 1'
#
loop_
_entity.id
_entity.type
_entity.pdbx_description
1 polymer ?
#
loop_
_entity_poly.entity_id
_entity_poly.type
_entity_poly.pdbx_seq_one_letter_code
_entity_poly.pdbx_strand_id
1 'polypeptide(L)'
;MVANTSAVNNPAPDHGKKEDEAFRLKLKPLGIQIQPIPADGDCLYAAIADQLERHSRTVNGEVPTAALIRALAANHMRNSRDDFLPFCLNEDGDMVDSSGFDRYCQSVEHSKQWGGQLELRALAEALQTTVIVYQARSNEMPIEIPNSQEEPLLVSYHQHSYTLGAHYNSLLQTT
;
A
#
# COMPACT_ATOMS: atom_id res chain seq x y z
N MET A 1 10.72 -58.56 -4.70
CA MET A 1 11.43 -57.27 -4.58
C MET A 1 10.75 -56.26 -5.47
N VAL A 2 9.99 -55.33 -4.90
CA VAL A 2 9.60 -54.09 -5.58
C VAL A 2 9.50 -53.03 -4.49
N ALA A 3 10.35 -52.02 -4.59
CA ALA A 3 10.55 -50.99 -3.59
C ALA A 3 9.37 -50.03 -3.55
N ASN A 4 8.78 -49.89 -2.37
CA ASN A 4 7.82 -48.85 -2.07
C ASN A 4 8.61 -47.57 -1.76
N THR A 5 8.67 -46.62 -2.70
CA THR A 5 9.22 -45.29 -2.44
C THR A 5 8.05 -44.34 -2.22
N SER A 6 7.69 -44.18 -0.96
CA SER A 6 6.82 -43.09 -0.51
C SER A 6 7.56 -41.78 -0.75
N ALA A 7 7.10 -40.99 -1.72
CA ALA A 7 7.53 -39.61 -1.89
C ALA A 7 7.11 -38.83 -0.63
N VAL A 8 8.11 -38.34 0.11
CA VAL A 8 7.90 -37.47 1.26
C VAL A 8 7.32 -36.16 0.72
N ASN A 9 6.03 -35.95 0.98
CA ASN A 9 5.30 -34.75 0.63
C ASN A 9 5.73 -33.64 1.60
N ASN A 10 6.79 -32.91 1.29
CA ASN A 10 7.16 -31.70 2.04
C ASN A 10 6.15 -30.60 1.67
N PRO A 11 5.31 -30.10 2.60
CA PRO A 11 4.47 -28.96 2.30
C PRO A 11 5.36 -27.76 1.96
N ALA A 12 5.01 -27.06 0.88
CA ALA A 12 5.66 -25.81 0.51
C ALA A 12 5.69 -24.86 1.72
N PRO A 13 6.76 -24.07 1.91
CA PRO A 13 6.81 -23.13 3.02
C PRO A 13 5.61 -22.18 2.96
N ASP A 14 4.92 -22.04 4.09
CA ASP A 14 3.82 -21.09 4.26
C ASP A 14 4.40 -19.67 4.27
N HIS A 15 4.55 -19.10 3.07
CA HIS A 15 5.18 -17.80 2.85
C HIS A 15 4.46 -16.68 3.60
N GLY A 16 3.13 -16.76 3.75
CA GLY A 16 2.33 -15.84 4.55
C GLY A 16 2.68 -15.89 6.04
N LYS A 17 2.77 -17.09 6.64
CA LYS A 17 3.19 -17.20 8.06
C LYS A 17 4.60 -16.65 8.31
N LYS A 18 5.52 -16.83 7.38
CA LYS A 18 6.87 -16.25 7.48
C LYS A 18 6.85 -14.73 7.38
N GLU A 19 6.02 -14.19 6.50
CA GLU A 19 5.78 -12.75 6.36
C GLU A 19 5.19 -12.14 7.65
N ASP A 20 4.15 -12.76 8.20
CA ASP A 20 3.50 -12.33 9.45
C ASP A 20 4.48 -12.36 10.63
N GLU A 21 5.31 -13.42 10.73
CA GLU A 21 6.34 -13.50 11.78
C GLU A 21 7.39 -12.39 11.62
N ALA A 22 7.82 -12.10 10.40
CA ALA A 22 8.80 -11.05 10.13
C ALA A 22 8.24 -9.66 10.48
N PHE A 23 6.97 -9.39 10.15
CA PHE A 23 6.28 -8.18 10.61
C PHE A 23 6.21 -8.10 12.12
N ARG A 24 5.83 -9.18 12.81
CA ARG A 24 5.77 -9.22 14.27
C ARG A 24 7.12 -8.88 14.90
N LEU A 25 8.21 -9.43 14.37
CA LEU A 25 9.57 -9.17 14.88
C LEU A 25 10.03 -7.73 14.61
N LYS A 26 9.61 -7.14 13.48
CA LYS A 26 9.97 -5.76 13.09
C LYS A 26 9.16 -4.71 13.85
N LEU A 27 7.85 -4.89 13.98
CA LEU A 27 6.94 -3.86 14.48
C LEU A 27 6.80 -3.88 16.02
N LYS A 28 6.90 -5.06 16.65
CA LYS A 28 6.74 -5.19 18.11
C LYS A 28 7.74 -4.32 18.91
N PRO A 29 9.05 -4.26 18.57
CA PRO A 29 10.00 -3.40 19.30
C PRO A 29 9.73 -1.90 19.12
N LEU A 30 9.03 -1.51 18.06
CA LEU A 30 8.69 -0.13 17.76
C LEU A 30 7.38 0.31 18.44
N GLY A 31 6.69 -0.61 19.12
CA GLY A 31 5.34 -0.36 19.63
C GLY A 31 4.36 -0.10 18.50
N ILE A 32 4.47 -0.83 17.39
CA ILE A 32 3.55 -0.73 16.25
C ILE A 32 2.77 -2.05 16.12
N GLN A 33 1.46 -1.94 15.87
CA GLN A 33 0.59 -3.07 15.57
C GLN A 33 -0.08 -2.92 14.20
N ILE A 34 -0.35 -4.04 13.54
CA ILE A 34 -1.10 -4.07 12.27
C ILE A 34 -2.59 -3.92 12.58
N GLN A 35 -3.23 -2.96 11.92
CA GLN A 35 -4.68 -2.83 11.85
C GLN A 35 -5.14 -3.44 10.51
N PRO A 36 -5.83 -4.60 10.54
CA PRO A 36 -6.28 -5.26 9.33
C PRO A 36 -7.26 -4.40 8.52
N ILE A 37 -7.02 -4.34 7.20
CA ILE A 37 -7.86 -3.72 6.19
C ILE A 37 -8.42 -4.84 5.28
N PRO A 38 -9.68 -4.74 4.79
CA PRO A 38 -10.22 -5.69 3.83
C PRO A 38 -9.29 -5.91 2.64
N ALA A 39 -9.03 -7.17 2.30
CA ALA A 39 -8.16 -7.57 1.20
C ALA A 39 -8.90 -7.47 -0.14
N ASP A 40 -9.10 -6.25 -0.61
CA ASP A 40 -9.66 -5.93 -1.91
C ASP A 40 -8.84 -4.85 -2.63
N GLY A 41 -9.32 -4.40 -3.79
CA GLY A 41 -8.61 -3.41 -4.59
C GLY A 41 -8.46 -2.03 -3.93
N ASP A 42 -9.18 -1.75 -2.84
CA ASP A 42 -9.12 -0.48 -2.12
C ASP A 42 -8.11 -0.47 -0.97
N CYS A 43 -7.45 -1.59 -0.66
CA CYS A 43 -6.65 -1.75 0.56
C CYS A 43 -5.70 -0.59 0.87
N LEU A 44 -4.96 -0.07 -0.12
CA LEU A 44 -4.08 1.09 0.05
C LEU A 44 -4.85 2.34 0.50
N TYR A 45 -5.93 2.67 -0.21
CA TYR A 45 -6.71 3.88 0.04
C TYR A 45 -7.49 3.77 1.36
N ALA A 46 -7.97 2.57 1.69
CA ALA A 46 -8.61 2.27 2.96
C ALA A 46 -7.63 2.34 4.14
N ALA A 47 -6.38 1.88 3.97
CA ALA A 47 -5.34 2.01 4.98
C ALA A 47 -5.00 3.49 5.27
N ILE A 48 -4.88 4.32 4.22
CA ILE A 48 -4.65 5.76 4.36
C ILE A 48 -5.86 6.46 5.01
N ALA A 49 -7.08 6.09 4.62
CA ALA A 49 -8.30 6.65 5.23
C ALA A 49 -8.38 6.33 6.74
N ASP A 50 -8.08 5.09 7.14
CA ASP A 50 -8.04 4.67 8.55
C ASP A 50 -6.98 5.47 9.35
N GLN A 51 -5.79 5.70 8.78
CA GLN A 51 -4.77 6.53 9.42
C GLN A 51 -5.24 7.99 9.63
N LEU A 52 -5.81 8.60 8.58
CA LEU A 52 -6.31 9.97 8.66
C LEU A 52 -7.44 10.12 9.69
N GLU A 53 -8.40 9.19 9.71
CA GLU A 53 -9.50 9.20 10.67
C GLU A 53 -8.97 9.13 12.12
N ARG A 54 -7.99 8.27 12.38
CA ARG A 54 -7.37 8.13 13.70
C ARG A 54 -6.58 9.35 14.13
N HIS A 55 -5.95 10.03 13.18
CA HIS A 55 -5.28 11.32 13.43
C HIS A 55 -6.28 12.48 13.49
N SER A 56 -7.60 12.21 13.46
CA SER A 56 -8.66 13.22 13.43
C SER A 56 -8.52 14.22 12.28
N ARG A 57 -7.97 13.77 11.14
CA ARG A 57 -7.76 14.58 9.93
C ARG A 57 -8.89 14.34 8.95
N THR A 58 -9.49 15.42 8.47
CA THR A 58 -10.50 15.39 7.41
C THR A 58 -9.87 15.68 6.05
N VAL A 59 -10.52 15.23 4.99
CA VAL A 59 -10.16 15.58 3.61
C VAL A 59 -11.30 16.42 3.05
N ASN A 60 -11.01 17.67 2.67
CA ASN A 60 -12.03 18.64 2.24
C ASN A 60 -13.20 18.84 3.22
N GLY A 61 -12.95 18.67 4.53
CA GLY A 61 -13.97 18.77 5.57
C GLY A 61 -14.83 17.51 5.76
N GLU A 62 -14.55 16.43 5.03
CA GLU A 62 -15.27 15.16 5.12
C GLU A 62 -14.48 14.09 5.86
N VAL A 63 -15.19 13.10 6.40
CA VAL A 63 -14.58 11.89 6.97
C VAL A 63 -13.88 11.13 5.85
N PRO A 64 -12.59 10.75 6.00
CA PRO A 64 -11.86 10.03 4.98
C PRO A 64 -12.53 8.70 4.61
N THR A 65 -12.66 8.44 3.31
CA THR A 65 -13.11 7.15 2.77
C THR A 65 -12.18 6.71 1.66
N ALA A 66 -12.10 5.41 1.38
CA ALA A 66 -11.28 4.91 0.27
C ALA A 66 -11.61 5.60 -1.07
N ALA A 67 -12.89 5.89 -1.34
CA ALA A 67 -13.32 6.60 -2.54
C ALA A 67 -12.79 8.06 -2.57
N LEU A 68 -12.85 8.76 -1.44
CA LEU A 68 -12.32 10.13 -1.34
C LEU A 68 -10.79 10.16 -1.50
N ILE A 69 -10.09 9.18 -0.92
CA ILE A 69 -8.63 9.06 -1.05
C ILE A 69 -8.22 8.68 -2.48
N ARG A 70 -8.98 7.83 -3.18
CA ARG A 70 -8.78 7.55 -4.62
C ARG A 70 -8.91 8.81 -5.47
N ALA A 71 -9.98 9.56 -5.28
CA ALA A 71 -10.22 10.81 -5.99
C ALA A 71 -9.10 11.83 -5.72
N LEU A 72 -8.65 11.94 -4.47
CA LEU A 72 -7.54 12.81 -4.10
C LEU A 72 -6.25 12.44 -4.83
N ALA A 73 -5.87 11.16 -4.83
CA ALA A 73 -4.68 10.67 -5.52
C ALA A 73 -4.75 10.96 -7.03
N ALA A 74 -5.86 10.57 -7.68
CA ALA A 74 -6.05 10.77 -9.11
C ALA A 74 -6.02 12.26 -9.50
N ASN A 75 -6.69 13.12 -8.73
CA ASN A 75 -6.72 14.56 -8.99
C ASN A 75 -5.34 15.20 -8.82
N HIS A 76 -4.60 14.81 -7.79
CA HIS A 76 -3.23 15.30 -7.60
C HIS A 76 -2.31 14.87 -8.76
N MET A 77 -2.38 13.60 -9.16
CA MET A 77 -1.61 13.11 -10.31
C MET A 77 -1.93 13.85 -11.60
N ARG A 78 -3.21 14.17 -11.87
CA ARG A 78 -3.61 14.97 -13.04
C ARG A 78 -3.08 16.40 -12.97
N ASN A 79 -3.14 17.03 -11.80
CA ASN A 79 -2.71 18.42 -11.59
C ASN A 79 -1.19 18.58 -11.64
N SER A 80 -0.45 17.54 -11.29
CA SER A 80 1.02 17.50 -11.26
C SER A 80 1.58 16.57 -12.34
N ARG A 81 0.89 16.48 -13.49
CA ARG A 81 1.12 15.48 -14.55
C ARG A 81 2.60 15.19 -14.86
N ASP A 82 3.38 16.23 -15.07
CA ASP A 82 4.78 16.12 -15.52
C ASP A 82 5.67 15.38 -14.50
N ASP A 83 5.26 15.35 -13.23
CA ASP A 83 5.98 14.65 -12.16
C ASP A 83 5.63 13.17 -12.08
N PHE A 84 4.51 12.73 -12.66
CA PHE A 84 3.97 11.37 -12.54
C PHE A 84 3.99 10.61 -13.86
N LEU A 85 3.70 11.28 -14.98
CA LEU A 85 3.66 10.68 -16.31
C LEU A 85 4.93 9.87 -16.66
N PRO A 86 6.16 10.35 -16.36
CA PRO A 86 7.40 9.61 -16.67
C PRO A 86 7.57 8.30 -15.89
N PHE A 87 6.69 8.00 -14.94
CA PHE A 87 6.77 6.79 -14.12
C PHE A 87 5.52 5.90 -14.29
N CYS A 88 4.57 6.32 -15.13
CA CYS A 88 3.36 5.58 -15.42
C CYS A 88 3.62 4.58 -16.55
N LEU A 89 3.50 3.30 -16.22
CA LEU A 89 3.70 2.19 -17.16
C LEU A 89 2.36 1.51 -17.48
N ASN A 90 2.24 0.95 -18.68
CA ASN A 90 1.16 0.04 -19.03
C ASN A 90 1.42 -1.38 -18.50
N GLU A 91 0.51 -2.32 -18.79
CA GLU A 91 0.62 -3.73 -18.36
C GLU A 91 1.86 -4.44 -18.92
N ASP A 92 2.35 -3.99 -20.08
CA ASP A 92 3.56 -4.53 -20.73
C ASP A 92 4.87 -3.92 -20.16
N GLY A 93 4.76 -2.93 -19.27
CA GLY A 93 5.89 -2.23 -18.67
C GLY A 93 6.42 -1.06 -19.52
N ASP A 94 5.69 -0.65 -20.55
CA ASP A 94 6.05 0.49 -21.40
C ASP A 94 5.47 1.79 -20.87
N MET A 95 6.18 2.89 -21.11
CA MET A 95 5.76 4.24 -20.75
C MET A 95 4.47 4.62 -21.46
N VAL A 96 3.50 5.16 -20.73
CA VAL A 96 2.25 5.61 -21.34
C VAL A 96 2.40 7.01 -21.94
N ASP A 97 1.61 7.28 -22.97
CA ASP A 97 1.43 8.63 -23.49
C ASP A 97 0.44 9.42 -22.61
N SER A 98 0.20 10.68 -23.00
CA SER A 98 -0.72 11.52 -22.25
C SER A 98 -2.14 10.93 -22.15
N SER A 99 -2.63 10.33 -23.23
CA SER A 99 -3.96 9.72 -23.21
C SER A 99 -4.03 8.52 -22.28
N GLY A 100 -2.95 7.72 -22.20
CA GLY A 100 -2.82 6.56 -21.33
C GLY A 100 -2.78 6.95 -19.86
N PHE A 101 -2.08 8.03 -19.54
CA PHE A 101 -2.06 8.56 -18.18
C PHE A 101 -3.42 9.07 -17.73
N ASP A 102 -4.17 9.75 -18.60
CA ASP A 102 -5.52 10.21 -18.25
C ASP A 102 -6.45 9.02 -17.96
N ARG A 103 -6.34 7.93 -18.74
CA ARG A 103 -7.04 6.66 -18.48
C ARG A 103 -6.58 6.01 -17.17
N TYR A 104 -5.28 6.05 -16.87
CA TYR A 104 -4.73 5.54 -15.62
C TYR A 104 -5.34 6.27 -14.42
N CYS A 105 -5.35 7.60 -14.41
CA CYS A 105 -5.97 8.39 -13.34
C CYS A 105 -7.48 8.10 -13.22
N GLN A 106 -8.18 7.92 -14.36
CA GLN A 106 -9.59 7.52 -14.35
C GLN A 106 -9.81 6.16 -13.68
N SER A 107 -8.94 5.17 -13.95
CA SER A 107 -8.98 3.86 -13.30
C SER A 107 -8.68 3.96 -11.81
N VAL A 108 -7.68 4.75 -11.41
CA VAL A 108 -7.36 4.98 -9.99
C VAL A 108 -8.58 5.54 -9.25
N GLU A 109 -9.30 6.49 -9.86
CA GLU A 109 -10.45 7.16 -9.23
C GLU A 109 -11.71 6.28 -9.14
N HIS A 110 -12.05 5.55 -10.22
CA HIS A 110 -13.38 4.95 -10.36
C HIS A 110 -13.40 3.42 -10.39
N SER A 111 -12.24 2.76 -10.35
CA SER A 111 -12.17 1.30 -10.39
C SER A 111 -11.69 0.71 -9.05
N LYS A 112 -11.51 -0.61 -9.04
CA LYS A 112 -10.84 -1.35 -7.96
C LYS A 112 -9.39 -1.70 -8.32
N GLN A 113 -8.76 -0.95 -9.22
CA GLN A 113 -7.34 -1.09 -9.50
C GLN A 113 -6.56 -0.85 -8.21
N TRP A 114 -5.57 -1.70 -7.99
CA TRP A 114 -4.69 -1.65 -6.85
C TRP A 114 -3.80 -0.41 -6.94
N GLY A 115 -3.64 0.29 -5.82
CA GLY A 115 -2.68 1.38 -5.74
C GLY A 115 -1.26 0.87 -5.50
N GLY A 116 -0.28 1.73 -5.77
CA GLY A 116 1.12 1.47 -5.51
C GLY A 116 1.91 2.75 -5.22
N GLN A 117 3.16 2.77 -5.66
CA GLN A 117 4.09 3.86 -5.35
C GLN A 117 3.66 5.22 -5.93
N LEU A 118 3.04 5.24 -7.12
CA LEU A 118 2.54 6.49 -7.72
C LEU A 118 1.45 7.13 -6.85
N GLU A 119 0.49 6.33 -6.42
CA GLU A 119 -0.61 6.82 -5.58
C GLU A 119 -0.11 7.21 -4.19
N LEU A 120 0.80 6.44 -3.59
CA LEU A 120 1.38 6.81 -2.29
C LEU A 120 2.13 8.14 -2.37
N ARG A 121 2.89 8.38 -3.44
CA ARG A 121 3.55 9.67 -3.67
C ARG A 121 2.53 10.79 -3.85
N ALA A 122 1.53 10.58 -4.70
CA ALA A 122 0.47 11.56 -4.94
C ALA A 122 -0.28 11.91 -3.64
N LEU A 123 -0.55 10.92 -2.79
CA LEU A 123 -1.22 11.12 -1.51
C LEU A 123 -0.33 11.82 -0.49
N ALA A 124 0.96 11.47 -0.41
CA ALA A 124 1.91 12.18 0.46
C ALA A 124 1.96 13.67 0.11
N GLU A 125 2.00 13.99 -1.19
CA GLU A 125 1.97 15.36 -1.70
C GLU A 125 0.61 16.05 -1.47
N ALA A 126 -0.51 15.42 -1.81
CA ALA A 126 -1.83 16.02 -1.67
C ALA A 126 -2.26 16.27 -0.22
N LEU A 127 -1.89 15.35 0.69
CA LEU A 127 -2.18 15.42 2.12
C LEU A 127 -1.12 16.19 2.91
N GLN A 128 -0.06 16.66 2.24
CA GLN A 128 1.08 17.34 2.84
C GLN A 128 1.62 16.57 4.05
N THR A 129 1.85 15.27 3.91
CA THR A 129 2.20 14.37 5.01
C THR A 129 3.17 13.29 4.55
N THR A 130 4.07 12.90 5.45
CA THR A 130 5.00 11.80 5.16
C THR A 130 4.26 10.47 5.26
N VAL A 131 4.48 9.58 4.29
CA VAL A 131 3.94 8.21 4.32
C VAL A 131 5.08 7.23 4.51
N ILE A 132 4.97 6.36 5.51
CA ILE A 132 5.99 5.36 5.85
C ILE A 132 5.41 3.96 5.60
N VAL A 133 6.07 3.21 4.72
CA VAL A 133 5.65 1.86 4.32
C VAL A 133 6.59 0.83 4.94
N TYR A 134 6.08 0.02 5.85
CA TYR A 134 6.79 -1.13 6.40
C TYR A 134 6.61 -2.36 5.52
N GLN A 135 7.70 -3.07 5.29
CA GLN A 135 7.72 -4.33 4.55
C GLN A 135 8.27 -5.45 5.44
N ALA A 136 7.84 -6.67 5.19
CA ALA A 136 8.22 -7.84 5.98
C ALA A 136 9.71 -8.21 5.90
N ARG A 137 10.39 -7.86 4.81
CA ARG A 137 11.80 -8.22 4.59
C ARG A 137 12.66 -7.82 5.78
N SER A 138 13.30 -8.81 6.41
CA SER A 138 14.13 -8.58 7.58
C SER A 138 15.34 -7.73 7.21
N ASN A 139 15.67 -6.74 8.06
CA ASN A 139 16.78 -5.79 7.93
C ASN A 139 16.61 -4.64 6.93
N GLU A 140 15.56 -4.61 6.11
CA GLU A 140 15.26 -3.43 5.28
C GLU A 140 14.59 -2.33 6.11
N MET A 141 15.09 -1.10 5.98
CA MET A 141 14.44 0.11 6.49
C MET A 141 13.06 0.27 5.83
N PRO A 142 12.07 0.87 6.53
CA PRO A 142 10.81 1.21 5.89
C PRO A 142 11.05 2.19 4.73
N ILE A 143 10.19 2.14 3.72
CA ILE A 143 10.20 3.12 2.63
C ILE A 143 9.55 4.39 3.18
N GLU A 144 10.26 5.51 3.06
CA GLU A 144 9.74 6.82 3.44
C GLU A 144 9.45 7.64 2.19
N ILE A 145 8.23 8.17 2.11
CA ILE A 145 7.79 9.10 1.07
C ILE A 145 7.60 10.45 1.76
N PRO A 146 8.65 11.29 1.80
CA PRO A 146 8.66 12.48 2.62
C PRO A 146 7.81 13.58 2.00
N ASN A 147 7.11 14.34 2.84
CA ASN A 147 6.46 15.59 2.39
C ASN A 147 6.48 16.69 3.46
N SER A 148 6.13 16.36 4.71
CA SER A 148 6.11 17.31 5.82
C SER A 148 6.63 16.69 7.12
N GLN A 149 6.74 17.53 8.15
CA GLN A 149 7.12 17.13 9.51
C GLN A 149 5.91 16.82 10.41
N GLU A 150 4.70 16.75 9.84
CA GLU A 150 3.52 16.28 10.58
C GLU A 150 3.66 14.80 10.96
N GLU A 151 2.79 14.33 11.86
CA GLU A 151 2.72 12.91 12.22
C GLU A 151 2.51 12.06 10.96
N PRO A 152 3.43 11.12 10.66
CA PRO A 152 3.40 10.37 9.41
C PRO A 152 2.26 9.36 9.38
N LEU A 153 1.75 9.07 8.17
CA LEU A 153 0.82 7.97 7.97
C LEU A 153 1.60 6.66 7.82
N LEU A 154 1.29 5.69 8.65
CA LEU A 154 1.99 4.41 8.72
C LEU A 154 1.16 3.31 8.06
N VAL A 155 1.74 2.63 7.08
CA VAL A 155 1.13 1.48 6.41
C VAL A 155 2.10 0.31 6.30
N SER A 156 1.59 -0.90 6.15
CA SER A 156 2.39 -2.09 5.88
C SER A 156 2.03 -2.71 4.54
N TYR A 157 3.04 -3.15 3.80
CA TYR A 157 2.93 -3.80 2.50
C TYR A 157 3.27 -5.29 2.62
N HIS A 158 2.28 -6.14 2.34
CA HIS A 158 2.32 -7.59 2.45
C HIS A 158 2.37 -8.17 1.03
N GLN A 159 3.34 -9.02 0.72
CA GLN A 159 3.50 -9.60 -0.62
C GLN A 159 2.88 -11.00 -0.75
N HIS A 160 2.79 -11.74 0.34
CA HIS A 160 2.52 -13.19 0.34
C HIS A 160 1.45 -13.64 1.33
N SER A 161 1.04 -12.82 2.29
CA SER A 161 0.01 -13.15 3.29
C SER A 161 -1.42 -13.22 2.74
N TYR A 162 -1.65 -12.77 1.50
CA TYR A 162 -2.99 -12.69 0.91
C TYR A 162 -3.09 -13.43 -0.43
N THR A 163 -4.21 -14.14 -0.63
CA THR A 163 -4.45 -15.00 -1.80
C THR A 163 -4.58 -14.22 -3.11
N LEU A 164 -4.98 -12.95 -3.03
CA LEU A 164 -5.16 -12.10 -4.20
C LEU A 164 -3.85 -11.46 -4.68
N GLY A 165 -2.77 -11.55 -3.89
CA GLY A 165 -1.47 -10.93 -4.17
C GLY A 165 -1.09 -9.92 -3.10
N ALA A 166 -0.37 -8.86 -3.50
CA ALA A 166 0.09 -7.84 -2.57
C ALA A 166 -1.05 -7.04 -1.90
N HIS A 167 -0.86 -6.60 -0.66
CA HIS A 167 -1.91 -5.98 0.16
C HIS A 167 -1.35 -4.92 1.11
N TYR A 168 -2.15 -3.89 1.40
CA TYR A 168 -1.82 -2.86 2.38
C TYR A 168 -2.71 -2.93 3.62
N ASN A 169 -2.08 -2.84 4.80
CA ASN A 169 -2.78 -2.62 6.06
C ASN A 169 -2.36 -1.30 6.70
N SER A 170 -3.23 -0.76 7.56
CA SER A 170 -2.92 0.38 8.43
C SER A 170 -2.01 -0.09 9.60
N LEU A 171 -1.23 0.83 10.17
CA LEU A 171 -0.35 0.57 11.31
C LEU A 171 -0.64 1.53 12.46
N LEU A 172 -0.76 1.00 13.68
CA LEU A 172 -1.10 1.80 14.85
C LEU A 172 0.06 1.85 15.82
N GLN A 173 0.36 3.03 16.34
CA GLN A 173 1.23 3.18 17.49
C GLN A 173 0.49 2.66 18.73
N THR A 174 1.11 1.72 19.45
CA THR A 174 0.65 1.27 20.77
C THR A 174 1.28 2.20 21.80
N THR A 175 0.49 3.14 22.35
CA THR A 175 0.82 3.87 23.58
C THR A 175 1.01 2.95 24.76
#